data_AF-A0A1Y3N506-F1
#
_entry.id   AF-A0A1Y3N506-F1
#
_cell.length_a   1.000
_cell.length_b   1.000
_cell.length_c   1.000
_cell.angle_alpha   90.00
_cell.angle_beta   90.00
_cell.angle_gamma   90.00
#
_symmetry.space_group_name_H-M   'P 1'
#
loop_
_entity.id
_entity.type
_entity.pdbx_description
1 polymer ?
#
loop_
_entity_poly.entity_id
_entity_poly.type
_entity_poly.pdbx_seq_one_letter_code
_entity_poly.pdbx_strand_id
1 'polypeptide(L)'
;MKGGAIFFSNNDNINEINTNKINEYISIENNILKQNIADYYGGAIYSEYNTINLIKFENNSIINNNAGIFGGGIYISNTNSINNTLFNIFRNSSIENNNVGPYIDNYSSIPTYVLLNNIINDNLNVISGDYIPLIFTLQDKFYNNIFDISNYYSVVTLKLLLSKKDEEKNTINNNKNNNYKVLGNVCNFVNGQCEMKNLQIYASPGHYILKPNIENYKYNITFKFNDIKIQIMQCNDDQIKMTDKDGSPYCENPICRDSCPVGITAKCVLPSHEINSNNKKQNICHCYSGWKGENCNEKIFVDFRKQGIIKDTGFNNNLLFSIGTMLYFIRNELGIANNFENIKSNDKGLDKNSILPNSDTYNNNNIIIIISNVNGNGNDNDNENGSSSYYNANTNNNCINIKNEKDNKGIEDKIKESKILETSNKTLFSQKSSQSFIYFNKFKPEYISNINITNLSPEQEHKIKEILKLKIYMRNIRNEGNNNYNYFQIVTNKKCIIHKSYKCRCNLNLDENLIEQIIHHYILLYKYSSKLFMVDNGKISYLNIENKLSNIN
;
A
#
# COMPACT_ATOMS: atom_id res chain seq x y z
N MET A 1 46.86 -3.13 6.73
CA MET A 1 47.69 -2.01 6.21
C MET A 1 46.80 -0.79 6.00
N LYS A 2 47.31 0.43 6.23
CA LYS A 2 46.63 1.71 5.97
C LYS A 2 47.43 2.48 4.92
N GLY A 3 46.79 3.03 3.89
CA GLY A 3 47.47 3.69 2.78
C GLY A 3 48.11 2.68 1.83
N GLY A 4 47.50 2.42 0.68
CA GLY A 4 48.05 1.44 -0.27
C GLY A 4 49.29 1.93 -1.01
N ALA A 5 49.42 3.25 -1.18
CA ALA A 5 50.62 3.87 -1.76
C ALA A 5 51.30 4.84 -0.78
N ILE A 6 50.51 5.71 -0.14
CA ILE A 6 51.02 6.78 0.72
C ILE A 6 50.31 6.74 2.07
N PHE A 7 51.11 6.77 3.13
CA PHE A 7 50.66 6.85 4.51
C PHE A 7 51.29 8.07 5.19
N PHE A 8 50.47 9.03 5.58
CA PHE A 8 50.88 10.15 6.42
C PHE A 8 50.51 9.87 7.86
N SER A 9 51.49 9.55 8.70
CA SER A 9 51.30 9.45 10.15
C SER A 9 51.07 10.82 10.77
N ASN A 10 50.35 10.86 11.88
CA ASN A 10 50.35 12.05 12.73
C ASN A 10 51.74 12.26 13.34
N ASN A 11 52.12 13.51 13.60
CA ASN A 11 53.32 13.82 14.37
C ASN A 11 52.91 13.99 15.84
N ASP A 12 53.24 13.00 16.67
CA ASP A 12 52.87 12.98 18.09
C ASP A 12 53.54 14.11 18.90
N ASN A 13 54.57 14.77 18.35
CA ASN A 13 55.34 15.82 19.04
C ASN A 13 54.86 17.26 18.80
N ILE A 14 53.70 17.47 18.15
CA ILE A 14 53.21 18.85 17.84
C ILE A 14 52.80 19.64 19.09
N ASN A 15 52.60 19.00 20.25
CA ASN A 15 52.17 19.68 21.47
C ASN A 15 53.21 20.67 22.05
N GLU A 16 54.45 20.71 21.54
CA GLU A 16 55.52 21.60 22.05
C GLU A 16 56.14 22.53 21.00
N ILE A 17 55.73 22.45 19.73
CA ILE A 17 56.30 23.34 18.71
C ILE A 17 55.54 24.65 18.75
N ASN A 18 56.13 25.62 19.46
CA ASN A 18 55.80 27.04 19.37
C ASN A 18 55.38 27.39 17.94
N THR A 19 54.14 27.87 17.81
CA THR A 19 53.41 28.19 16.57
C THR A 19 54.08 29.21 15.63
N ASN A 20 55.29 29.64 15.98
CA ASN A 20 56.09 30.51 15.16
C ASN A 20 57.11 29.65 14.42
N LYS A 21 56.81 29.38 13.13
CA LYS A 21 57.81 29.32 12.05
C LYS A 21 58.31 27.93 11.61
N ILE A 22 57.40 27.03 11.27
CA ILE A 22 57.72 25.98 10.29
C ILE A 22 56.64 25.97 9.20
N ASN A 23 56.95 26.63 8.07
CA ASN A 23 56.19 26.56 6.83
C ASN A 23 56.50 25.25 6.09
N GLU A 24 56.35 24.11 6.76
CA GLU A 24 56.47 22.82 6.09
C GLU A 24 55.18 22.58 5.31
N TYR A 25 55.30 22.61 3.99
CA TYR A 25 54.23 22.21 3.08
C TYR A 25 54.71 20.99 2.30
N ILE A 26 53.82 20.02 2.13
CA ILE A 26 54.07 18.85 1.29
C ILE A 26 53.45 19.15 -0.07
N SER A 27 54.19 18.99 -1.16
CA SER A 27 53.62 19.09 -2.49
C SER A 27 53.54 17.72 -3.17
N ILE A 28 52.35 17.40 -3.68
CA ILE A 28 52.05 16.18 -4.44
C ILE A 28 51.44 16.64 -5.75
N GLU A 29 52.21 16.63 -6.83
CA GLU A 29 51.80 17.17 -8.12
C GLU A 29 52.05 16.19 -9.26
N ASN A 30 51.10 16.10 -10.20
CA ASN A 30 51.23 15.32 -11.44
C ASN A 30 51.49 13.81 -11.22
N ASN A 31 50.95 13.23 -10.15
CA ASN A 31 51.11 11.80 -9.84
C ASN A 31 49.93 10.96 -10.34
N ILE A 32 50.20 9.70 -10.64
CA ILE A 32 49.19 8.69 -10.95
C ILE A 32 49.27 7.58 -9.90
N LEU A 33 48.23 7.48 -9.07
CA LEU A 33 48.06 6.47 -8.03
C LEU A 33 46.95 5.52 -8.47
N LYS A 34 47.33 4.36 -9.01
CA LYS A 34 46.39 3.42 -9.65
C LYS A 34 46.54 2.00 -9.12
N GLN A 35 45.41 1.32 -8.92
CA GLN A 35 45.37 -0.12 -8.55
C GLN A 35 46.11 -0.47 -7.25
N ASN A 36 46.21 0.48 -6.32
CA ASN A 36 46.73 0.23 -4.99
C ASN A 36 45.66 -0.42 -4.11
N ILE A 37 46.11 -1.20 -3.12
CA ILE A 37 45.22 -1.94 -2.21
C ILE A 37 45.67 -1.68 -0.77
N ALA A 38 44.71 -1.36 0.09
CA ALA A 38 44.90 -1.28 1.53
C ALA A 38 43.91 -2.21 2.26
N ASP A 39 44.37 -2.92 3.29
CA ASP A 39 43.48 -3.83 4.03
C ASP A 39 42.37 -3.10 4.79
N TYR A 40 42.60 -1.85 5.18
CA TYR A 40 41.65 -1.10 6.03
C TYR A 40 41.21 0.21 5.39
N TYR A 41 42.12 1.17 5.27
CA TYR A 41 41.75 2.55 4.93
C TYR A 41 42.66 3.15 3.87
N GLY A 42 42.10 3.97 2.98
CA GLY A 42 42.87 4.78 2.05
C GLY A 42 43.58 3.93 1.01
N GLY A 43 42.85 3.40 0.04
CA GLY A 43 43.40 2.44 -0.91
C GLY A 43 44.58 3.00 -1.70
N ALA A 44 44.63 4.31 -1.96
CA ALA A 44 45.84 5.01 -2.40
C ALA A 44 46.50 5.78 -1.25
N ILE A 45 45.76 6.71 -0.64
CA ILE A 45 46.30 7.65 0.35
C ILE A 45 45.55 7.49 1.66
N TYR A 46 46.29 7.30 2.74
CA TYR A 46 45.78 7.43 4.10
C TYR A 46 46.49 8.57 4.81
N SER A 47 45.75 9.40 5.53
CA SER A 47 46.32 10.48 6.32
C SER A 47 45.73 10.62 7.70
N GLU A 48 46.59 10.48 8.70
CA GLU A 48 46.40 10.88 10.10
C GLU A 48 46.88 12.32 10.35
N TYR A 49 47.43 12.99 9.33
CA TYR A 49 48.18 14.22 9.51
C TYR A 49 47.27 15.40 9.91
N ASN A 50 47.62 16.05 11.02
CA ASN A 50 46.78 17.08 11.61
C ASN A 50 46.69 18.37 10.76
N THR A 51 47.70 18.61 9.91
CA THR A 51 47.89 19.83 9.13
C THR A 51 47.81 19.59 7.62
N ILE A 52 46.92 18.69 7.16
CA ILE A 52 46.70 18.44 5.71
C ILE A 52 46.44 19.73 4.90
N ASN A 53 45.93 20.80 5.52
CA ASN A 53 45.77 22.10 4.86
C ASN A 53 47.10 22.70 4.33
N LEU A 54 48.25 22.14 4.73
CA LEU A 54 49.58 22.49 4.26
C LEU A 54 50.01 21.60 3.07
N ILE A 55 49.16 20.71 2.56
CA ILE A 55 49.48 19.89 1.40
C ILE A 55 48.99 20.58 0.13
N LYS A 56 49.92 20.90 -0.77
CA LYS A 56 49.61 21.27 -2.15
C LYS A 56 49.36 19.98 -2.95
N PHE A 57 48.18 19.83 -3.54
CA PHE A 57 47.77 18.60 -4.23
C PHE A 57 47.18 18.91 -5.60
N GLU A 58 48.00 18.95 -6.65
CA GLU A 58 47.54 19.44 -7.97
C GLU A 58 47.75 18.40 -9.07
N ASN A 59 46.78 18.32 -10.00
CA ASN A 59 46.87 17.50 -11.22
C ASN A 59 47.19 16.01 -10.97
N ASN A 60 46.72 15.45 -9.86
CA ASN A 60 46.93 14.02 -9.58
C ASN A 60 45.76 13.19 -10.11
N SER A 61 46.02 11.91 -10.34
CA SER A 61 45.05 10.93 -10.80
C SER A 61 45.02 9.75 -9.82
N ILE A 62 43.90 9.53 -9.15
CA ILE A 62 43.67 8.43 -8.19
C ILE A 62 42.56 7.54 -8.72
N ILE A 63 42.92 6.41 -9.31
CA ILE A 63 41.99 5.59 -10.10
C ILE A 63 42.06 4.11 -9.72
N ASN A 64 40.91 3.46 -9.59
CA ASN A 64 40.80 2.00 -9.41
C ASN A 64 41.58 1.46 -8.20
N ASN A 65 41.71 2.24 -7.12
CA ASN A 65 42.29 1.77 -5.87
C ASN A 65 41.21 1.10 -5.00
N ASN A 66 41.63 0.26 -4.06
CA ASN A 66 40.71 -0.51 -3.20
C ASN A 66 41.11 -0.43 -1.73
N ALA A 67 40.13 -0.26 -0.85
CA ALA A 67 40.31 -0.35 0.60
C ALA A 67 39.33 -1.35 1.21
N GLY A 68 39.70 -1.99 2.32
CA GLY A 68 38.81 -2.97 2.97
C GLY A 68 37.66 -2.35 3.76
N ILE A 69 37.81 -1.14 4.33
CA ILE A 69 36.83 -0.53 5.24
C ILE A 69 36.32 0.84 4.73
N PHE A 70 37.18 1.84 4.52
CA PHE A 70 36.75 3.17 4.03
C PHE A 70 37.82 3.85 3.18
N GLY A 71 37.37 4.75 2.30
CA GLY A 71 38.22 5.59 1.47
C GLY A 71 39.00 4.74 0.47
N GLY A 72 38.30 4.16 -0.50
CA GLY A 72 38.90 3.36 -1.56
C GLY A 72 40.03 4.09 -2.28
N GLY A 73 39.90 5.40 -2.49
CA GLY A 73 41.00 6.26 -2.96
C GLY A 73 41.75 6.90 -1.80
N ILE A 74 41.10 7.87 -1.15
CA ILE A 74 41.69 8.66 -0.07
C ILE A 74 40.92 8.43 1.24
N TYR A 75 41.64 8.27 2.35
CA TYR A 75 41.04 8.31 3.68
C TYR A 75 41.73 9.30 4.61
N ILE A 76 40.94 10.15 5.28
CA ILE A 76 41.44 11.15 6.23
C ILE A 76 40.88 10.89 7.62
N SER A 77 41.76 10.60 8.58
CA SER A 77 41.36 10.24 9.94
C SER A 77 41.43 11.39 10.96
N ASN A 78 41.79 12.60 10.52
CA ASN A 78 42.02 13.74 11.41
C ASN A 78 40.76 14.61 11.63
N THR A 79 40.44 14.85 12.91
CA THR A 79 39.33 15.71 13.38
C THR A 79 39.59 17.21 13.34
N ASN A 80 40.85 17.64 13.46
CA ASN A 80 41.16 19.01 13.90
C ASN A 80 41.12 20.06 12.78
N SER A 81 41.19 19.67 11.51
CA SER A 81 41.13 20.61 10.37
C SER A 81 39.70 20.85 9.88
N ILE A 82 38.82 21.43 10.70
CA ILE A 82 37.42 21.73 10.33
C ILE A 82 37.31 22.76 9.19
N ASN A 83 38.40 23.45 8.85
CA ASN A 83 38.38 24.42 7.76
C ASN A 83 38.10 23.72 6.40
N ASN A 84 37.04 24.18 5.75
CA ASN A 84 36.53 23.81 4.41
C ASN A 84 37.57 23.85 3.27
N THR A 85 38.83 24.18 3.55
CA THR A 85 39.93 24.21 2.58
C THR A 85 40.30 22.82 2.07
N LEU A 86 39.95 21.75 2.78
CA LEU A 86 40.26 20.37 2.38
C LEU A 86 39.72 19.99 0.99
N PHE A 87 38.53 20.46 0.61
CA PHE A 87 37.99 20.23 -0.74
C PHE A 87 38.71 21.07 -1.81
N ASN A 88 39.27 22.22 -1.44
CA ASN A 88 40.08 23.00 -2.37
C ASN A 88 41.41 22.32 -2.67
N ILE A 89 41.88 21.41 -1.78
CA ILE A 89 43.13 20.69 -1.96
C ILE A 89 43.08 19.80 -3.19
N PHE A 90 41.97 19.13 -3.48
CA PHE A 90 41.87 18.23 -4.64
C PHE A 90 41.49 18.93 -5.95
N ARG A 91 41.54 20.27 -6.00
CA ARG A 91 41.22 21.00 -7.23
C ARG A 91 42.16 20.55 -8.36
N ASN A 92 41.57 20.26 -9.52
CA ASN A 92 42.25 19.76 -10.72
C ASN A 92 42.80 18.32 -10.64
N SER A 93 42.48 17.56 -9.58
CA SER A 93 42.81 16.13 -9.52
C SER A 93 41.60 15.27 -9.90
N SER A 94 41.83 14.15 -10.60
CA SER A 94 40.81 13.13 -10.85
C SER A 94 40.87 12.07 -9.75
N ILE A 95 39.73 11.83 -9.08
CA ILE A 95 39.59 10.78 -8.07
C ILE A 95 38.32 9.99 -8.41
N GLU A 96 38.49 8.87 -9.09
CA GLU A 96 37.37 8.13 -9.68
C GLU A 96 37.54 6.60 -9.62
N ASN A 97 36.42 5.89 -9.58
CA ASN A 97 36.35 4.43 -9.61
C ASN A 97 37.18 3.72 -8.53
N ASN A 98 37.38 4.37 -7.38
CA ASN A 98 38.01 3.72 -6.25
C ASN A 98 36.93 3.07 -5.38
N ASN A 99 37.22 1.88 -4.85
CA ASN A 99 36.20 1.03 -4.25
C ASN A 99 36.51 0.65 -2.79
N VAL A 100 35.43 0.39 -2.06
CA VAL A 100 35.43 -0.36 -0.81
C VAL A 100 34.53 -1.56 -1.03
N GLY A 101 35.14 -2.73 -1.23
CA GLY A 101 34.40 -3.90 -1.68
C GLY A 101 33.67 -3.62 -3.02
N PRO A 102 32.33 -3.82 -3.10
CA PRO A 102 31.58 -3.56 -4.33
C PRO A 102 31.10 -2.11 -4.49
N TYR A 103 31.40 -1.21 -3.55
CA TYR A 103 30.89 0.16 -3.54
C TYR A 103 31.96 1.16 -3.98
N ILE A 104 31.57 2.18 -4.74
CA ILE A 104 32.45 3.29 -5.11
C ILE A 104 32.58 4.22 -3.90
N ASP A 105 33.80 4.41 -3.43
CA ASP A 105 34.17 5.30 -2.33
C ASP A 105 35.51 5.98 -2.67
N ASN A 106 35.42 7.07 -3.43
CA ASN A 106 36.58 7.79 -3.93
C ASN A 106 37.39 8.43 -2.80
N TYR A 107 36.71 8.96 -1.80
CA TYR A 107 37.32 9.55 -0.63
C TYR A 107 36.34 9.54 0.53
N SER A 108 36.87 9.23 1.71
CA SER A 108 36.10 9.20 2.94
C SER A 108 36.94 9.71 4.11
N SER A 109 36.26 9.98 5.21
CA SER A 109 36.90 10.38 6.47
C SER A 109 36.20 9.75 7.66
N ILE A 110 36.69 10.04 8.85
CA ILE A 110 36.01 9.64 10.08
C ILE A 110 34.61 10.28 10.20
N PRO A 111 33.66 9.62 10.87
CA PRO A 111 32.39 10.21 11.28
C PRO A 111 32.60 11.56 11.96
N THR A 112 31.94 12.58 11.41
CA THR A 112 32.08 13.97 11.86
C THR A 112 30.73 14.60 12.15
N TYR A 113 29.67 14.22 11.44
CA TYR A 113 28.34 14.80 11.63
C TYR A 113 27.27 13.74 11.83
N VAL A 114 26.23 14.10 12.58
CA VAL A 114 24.97 13.36 12.61
C VAL A 114 23.85 14.27 12.12
N LEU A 115 23.07 13.77 11.18
CA LEU A 115 21.84 14.38 10.68
C LEU A 115 20.63 13.70 11.30
N LEU A 116 19.56 14.47 11.51
CA LEU A 116 18.22 13.95 11.75
C LEU A 116 17.45 13.99 10.41
N ASN A 117 17.05 12.82 9.89
CA ASN A 117 16.47 12.72 8.55
C ASN A 117 14.98 13.01 8.51
N ASN A 118 14.26 12.69 9.58
CA ASN A 118 12.80 12.86 9.59
C ASN A 118 12.47 14.34 9.71
N ILE A 119 11.51 14.81 8.90
CA ILE A 119 10.97 16.15 9.02
C ILE A 119 10.19 16.20 10.33
N ILE A 120 10.78 16.85 11.34
CA ILE A 120 10.12 17.15 12.59
C ILE A 120 9.82 18.63 12.59
N ASN A 121 8.54 18.98 12.72
CA ASN A 121 8.16 20.37 12.98
C ASN A 121 8.87 20.85 14.26
N ASP A 122 9.21 22.13 14.35
CA ASP A 122 10.03 22.68 15.46
C ASP A 122 9.56 22.31 16.88
N ASN A 123 8.28 21.95 17.06
CA ASN A 123 7.74 21.36 18.27
C ASN A 123 6.98 20.06 17.95
N LEU A 124 7.46 18.94 18.48
CA LEU A 124 6.78 17.65 18.37
C LEU A 124 5.76 17.49 19.51
N ASN A 125 4.48 17.39 19.18
CA ASN A 125 3.42 17.11 20.15
C ASN A 125 3.27 15.59 20.29
N VAL A 126 3.45 15.08 21.50
CA VAL A 126 3.43 13.63 21.78
C VAL A 126 2.56 13.37 23.00
N ILE A 127 1.82 12.26 23.01
CA ILE A 127 1.12 11.79 24.20
C ILE A 127 2.05 10.88 25.00
N SER A 128 2.07 11.00 26.32
CA SER A 128 2.95 10.20 27.17
C SER A 128 2.73 8.70 26.94
N GLY A 129 3.80 7.97 26.63
CA GLY A 129 3.77 6.54 26.27
C GLY A 129 3.72 6.24 24.77
N ASP A 130 3.43 7.21 23.91
CA ASP A 130 3.41 7.01 22.46
C ASP A 130 4.81 6.82 21.87
N TYR A 131 4.86 6.15 20.71
CA TYR A 131 6.08 5.93 19.94
C TYR A 131 6.49 7.18 19.14
N ILE A 132 7.78 7.52 19.22
CA ILE A 132 8.39 8.66 18.53
C ILE A 132 9.45 8.14 17.55
N PRO A 133 9.10 7.81 16.30
CA PRO A 133 10.07 7.28 15.35
C PRO A 133 11.06 8.36 14.88
N LEU A 134 12.34 8.18 15.23
CA LEU A 134 13.44 9.05 14.78
C LEU A 134 14.45 8.27 13.94
N ILE A 135 14.98 8.91 12.90
CA ILE A 135 16.01 8.34 12.02
C ILE A 135 17.17 9.32 11.92
N PHE A 136 18.37 8.84 12.25
CA PHE A 136 19.59 9.61 12.19
C PHE A 136 20.57 9.01 11.17
N THR A 137 21.32 9.86 10.48
CA THR A 137 22.39 9.45 9.55
C THR A 137 23.73 9.96 10.02
N LEU A 138 24.74 9.11 9.91
CA LEU A 138 26.13 9.44 10.15
C LEU A 138 26.78 9.93 8.85
N GLN A 139 27.40 11.10 8.92
CA GLN A 139 28.17 11.67 7.82
C GLN A 139 29.61 11.89 8.21
N ASP A 140 30.47 11.81 7.21
CA ASP A 140 31.88 12.11 7.34
C ASP A 140 32.15 13.62 7.15
N LYS A 141 33.42 14.02 7.22
CA LYS A 141 33.86 15.42 7.07
C LYS A 141 33.60 16.00 5.68
N PHE A 142 33.43 15.13 4.69
CA PHE A 142 33.11 15.49 3.31
C PHE A 142 31.60 15.58 3.07
N TYR A 143 30.78 15.43 4.12
CA TYR A 143 29.33 15.36 4.04
C TYR A 143 28.82 14.15 3.24
N ASN A 144 29.67 13.15 3.04
CA ASN A 144 29.27 11.88 2.48
C ASN A 144 28.56 11.07 3.57
N ASN A 145 27.50 10.37 3.20
CA ASN A 145 26.87 9.40 4.09
C ASN A 145 27.82 8.21 4.26
N ILE A 146 28.06 7.81 5.51
CA ILE A 146 28.93 6.68 5.80
C ILE A 146 28.16 5.38 5.53
N PHE A 147 28.69 4.54 4.65
CA PHE A 147 28.13 3.22 4.37
C PHE A 147 29.05 2.13 4.93
N ASP A 148 28.79 1.74 6.17
CA ASP A 148 29.67 0.86 6.95
C ASP A 148 29.43 -0.63 6.75
N ILE A 149 29.83 -1.15 5.59
CA ILE A 149 29.68 -2.57 5.23
C ILE A 149 30.35 -3.50 6.24
N SER A 150 31.44 -3.04 6.85
CA SER A 150 32.25 -3.80 7.79
C SER A 150 31.72 -3.82 9.22
N ASN A 151 30.68 -3.01 9.51
CA ASN A 151 30.20 -2.71 10.86
C ASN A 151 31.27 -2.09 11.79
N TYR A 152 32.29 -1.43 11.24
CA TYR A 152 33.36 -0.79 12.01
C TYR A 152 32.86 0.35 12.91
N TYR A 153 31.93 1.17 12.42
CA TYR A 153 31.26 2.24 13.15
C TYR A 153 29.93 1.82 13.78
N SER A 154 29.56 0.54 13.71
CA SER A 154 28.38 0.03 14.45
C SER A 154 28.53 0.07 15.96
N VAL A 155 29.74 0.33 16.47
CA VAL A 155 30.00 0.60 17.88
C VAL A 155 29.60 2.01 18.31
N VAL A 156 29.42 2.95 17.37
CA VAL A 156 29.00 4.32 17.68
C VAL A 156 27.55 4.28 18.15
N THR A 157 27.33 4.71 19.38
CA THR A 157 26.02 4.68 20.03
C THR A 157 25.48 6.10 20.16
N LEU A 158 24.29 6.35 19.60
CA LEU A 158 23.54 7.59 19.83
C LEU A 158 22.55 7.37 20.97
N LYS A 159 22.58 8.27 21.95
CA LYS A 159 21.65 8.29 23.08
C LYS A 159 20.97 9.64 23.17
N LEU A 160 19.66 9.65 23.35
CA LEU A 160 18.90 10.88 23.61
C LEU A 160 18.67 11.04 25.12
N LEU A 161 19.08 12.18 25.66
CA LEU A 161 18.89 12.56 27.05
C LEU A 161 17.69 13.50 27.15
N LEU A 162 16.73 13.20 28.02
CA LEU A 162 15.56 14.04 28.22
C LEU A 162 15.79 15.03 29.37
N SER A 163 15.46 16.29 29.15
CA SER A 163 15.44 17.33 30.18
C SER A 163 14.17 18.17 30.09
N LYS A 164 13.60 18.55 31.24
CA LYS A 164 12.43 19.43 31.30
C LYS A 164 12.86 20.88 31.11
N LYS A 165 12.18 21.63 30.24
CA LYS A 165 12.59 22.99 29.83
C LYS A 165 12.63 24.00 30.99
N ASP A 166 11.73 23.88 31.96
CA ASP A 166 11.60 24.86 33.05
C ASP A 166 12.64 24.70 34.17
N GLU A 167 13.38 23.58 34.18
CA GLU A 167 14.35 23.25 35.25
C GLU A 167 15.75 23.82 35.00
N GLU A 168 16.07 24.30 33.79
CA GLU A 168 17.43 24.78 33.45
C GLU A 168 17.81 26.09 34.18
N LYS A 169 16.85 26.83 34.75
CA LYS A 169 17.12 28.17 35.30
C LYS A 169 17.41 28.22 36.79
N ASN A 170 17.09 27.18 37.57
CA ASN A 170 17.20 27.25 39.02
C ASN A 170 17.74 25.95 39.64
N THR A 171 18.93 26.06 40.22
CA THR A 171 19.51 25.29 41.35
C THR A 171 20.17 23.92 41.15
N ILE A 172 21.42 23.91 41.63
CA ILE A 172 22.39 22.84 41.92
C ILE A 172 21.91 21.87 43.04
N ASN A 173 20.60 21.67 43.20
CA ASN A 173 20.08 20.74 44.20
C ASN A 173 19.84 19.35 43.58
N ASN A 174 20.92 18.56 43.57
CA ASN A 174 21.13 17.29 42.86
C ASN A 174 20.20 16.11 43.17
N ASN A 175 19.12 16.23 43.94
CA ASN A 175 18.34 15.06 44.40
C ASN A 175 16.82 15.17 44.21
N LYS A 176 16.31 15.98 43.27
CA LYS A 176 14.91 15.84 42.88
C LYS A 176 14.77 14.64 41.94
N ASN A 177 14.10 13.60 42.43
CA ASN A 177 13.60 12.50 41.62
C ASN A 177 12.70 13.10 40.53
N ASN A 178 13.24 13.20 39.33
CA ASN A 178 12.49 13.65 38.18
C ASN A 178 11.53 12.53 37.77
N ASN A 179 10.23 12.81 37.79
CA ASN A 179 9.17 11.83 37.49
C ASN A 179 9.00 11.59 35.97
N TYR A 180 10.10 11.40 35.24
CA TYR A 180 10.06 11.02 33.84
C TYR A 180 10.96 9.83 33.53
N LYS A 181 10.60 9.10 32.49
CA LYS A 181 11.32 7.93 32.01
C LYS A 181 11.29 7.90 30.49
N VAL A 182 12.40 7.45 29.91
CA VAL A 182 12.55 7.33 28.46
C VAL A 182 12.97 5.90 28.14
N LEU A 183 12.28 5.28 27.18
CA LEU A 183 12.59 3.96 26.66
C LEU A 183 12.98 4.07 25.19
N GLY A 184 13.83 3.16 24.71
CA GLY A 184 14.21 3.13 23.29
C GLY A 184 14.99 4.35 22.80
N ASN A 185 15.61 5.11 23.71
CA ASN A 185 16.40 6.32 23.44
C ASN A 185 17.87 6.06 23.09
N VAL A 186 18.23 4.81 22.84
CA VAL A 186 19.58 4.39 22.49
C VAL A 186 19.49 3.62 21.17
N CYS A 187 20.33 3.98 20.20
CA CYS A 187 20.51 3.20 18.98
C CYS A 187 21.98 3.20 18.56
N ASN A 188 22.38 2.19 17.78
CA ASN A 188 23.69 2.09 17.17
C ASN A 188 23.59 2.40 15.67
N PHE A 189 24.66 2.96 15.09
CA PHE A 189 24.70 3.25 13.66
C PHE A 189 25.05 2.00 12.84
N VAL A 190 24.03 1.32 12.30
CA VAL A 190 24.21 0.20 11.38
C VAL A 190 24.21 0.73 9.95
N ASN A 191 25.27 0.48 9.18
CA ASN A 191 25.46 1.07 7.84
C ASN A 191 25.29 2.60 7.83
N GLY A 192 25.77 3.26 8.89
CA GLY A 192 25.66 4.71 9.06
C GLY A 192 24.26 5.23 9.38
N GLN A 193 23.30 4.37 9.71
CA GLN A 193 21.93 4.77 10.08
C GLN A 193 21.56 4.29 11.48
N CYS A 194 20.86 5.14 12.23
CA CYS A 194 20.39 4.87 13.59
C CYS A 194 18.87 5.09 13.64
N GLU A 195 18.10 4.02 13.83
CA GLU A 195 16.63 4.06 13.81
C GLU A 195 16.07 3.83 15.21
N MET A 196 15.45 4.86 15.80
CA MET A 196 14.75 4.77 17.09
C MET A 196 13.26 4.55 16.86
N LYS A 197 12.87 3.35 16.42
CA LYS A 197 11.45 3.00 16.17
C LYS A 197 10.62 2.85 17.45
N ASN A 198 11.29 2.55 18.56
CA ASN A 198 10.67 2.21 19.84
C ASN A 198 10.90 3.29 20.92
N LEU A 199 11.25 4.52 20.52
CA LEU A 199 11.43 5.61 21.48
C LEU A 199 10.08 5.98 22.09
N GLN A 200 9.98 5.94 23.41
CA GLN A 200 8.79 6.32 24.17
C GLN A 200 9.19 7.21 25.34
N ILE A 201 8.36 8.19 25.66
CA ILE A 201 8.57 9.09 26.79
C ILE A 201 7.38 8.98 27.73
N TYR A 202 7.66 8.66 29.00
CA TYR A 202 6.71 8.57 30.10
C TYR A 202 6.94 9.77 31.01
N ALA A 203 6.09 10.79 30.92
CA ALA A 203 6.23 11.97 31.76
C ALA A 203 4.91 12.72 31.92
N SER A 204 4.87 13.63 32.89
CA SER A 204 3.74 14.55 33.05
C SER A 204 3.67 15.55 31.88
N PRO A 205 2.46 16.05 31.54
CA PRO A 205 2.29 17.06 30.50
C PRO A 205 3.21 18.28 30.71
N GLY A 206 3.82 18.77 29.64
CA GLY A 206 4.79 19.87 29.71
C GLY A 206 5.75 19.94 28.54
N HIS A 207 6.73 20.83 28.62
CA HIS A 207 7.74 21.03 27.58
C HIS A 207 9.07 20.38 27.97
N TYR A 208 9.60 19.57 27.07
CA TYR A 208 10.81 18.81 27.23
C TYR A 208 11.74 18.99 26.03
N ILE A 209 13.00 18.64 26.24
CA ILE A 209 14.07 18.73 25.26
C ILE A 209 14.79 17.40 25.26
N LEU A 210 14.92 16.76 24.09
CA LEU A 210 15.82 15.63 23.87
C LEU A 210 17.16 16.17 23.34
N LYS A 211 18.20 15.96 24.12
CA LYS A 211 19.59 16.32 23.78
C LYS A 211 20.31 15.09 23.27
N PRO A 212 20.85 15.10 22.04
CA PRO A 212 21.61 13.97 21.53
C PRO A 212 22.98 13.90 22.21
N ASN A 213 23.43 12.68 22.48
CA ASN A 213 24.74 12.37 23.06
C ASN A 213 25.35 11.17 22.34
N ILE A 214 26.64 11.25 22.00
CA ILE A 214 27.38 10.12 21.44
C ILE A 214 28.11 9.39 22.56
N GLU A 215 27.94 8.08 22.62
CA GLU A 215 28.70 7.17 23.49
C GLU A 215 29.57 6.25 22.61
N ASN A 216 30.60 5.66 23.19
CA ASN A 216 31.48 4.66 22.53
C ASN A 216 32.22 5.15 21.28
N TYR A 217 32.50 6.44 21.18
CA TYR A 217 33.29 7.01 20.09
C TYR A 217 34.33 8.00 20.62
N LYS A 218 35.57 7.85 20.15
CA LYS A 218 36.72 8.64 20.64
C LYS A 218 36.68 10.10 20.18
N TYR A 219 36.09 10.36 19.02
CA TYR A 219 36.13 11.65 18.37
C TYR A 219 34.84 12.43 18.59
N ASN A 220 34.94 13.76 18.60
CA ASN A 220 33.76 14.61 18.69
C ASN A 220 32.96 14.54 17.38
N ILE A 221 31.66 14.34 17.50
CA ILE A 221 30.70 14.40 16.39
C ILE A 221 29.83 15.63 16.60
N THR A 222 29.66 16.42 15.54
CA THR A 222 28.79 17.60 15.55
C THR A 222 27.39 17.23 15.08
N PHE A 223 26.37 17.55 15.89
CA PHE A 223 24.97 17.39 15.49
C PHE A 223 24.55 18.55 14.58
N LYS A 224 24.09 18.25 13.37
CA LYS A 224 23.58 19.26 12.41
C LYS A 224 22.05 19.41 12.51
N PHE A 225 21.55 19.40 13.73
CA PHE A 225 20.17 19.66 14.07
C PHE A 225 20.14 20.26 15.47
N ASN A 226 19.13 21.06 15.75
CA ASN A 226 18.93 21.61 17.08
C ASN A 226 18.41 20.52 18.03
N ASP A 227 18.50 20.77 19.33
CA ASP A 227 17.84 19.91 20.32
C ASP A 227 16.35 19.72 19.96
N ILE A 228 15.85 18.50 20.13
CA ILE A 228 14.49 18.14 19.70
C ILE A 228 13.52 18.57 20.81
N LYS A 229 12.69 19.57 20.51
CA LYS A 229 11.67 20.08 21.44
C LYS A 229 10.42 19.22 21.38
N ILE A 230 9.98 18.76 22.55
CA ILE A 230 8.82 17.90 22.70
C ILE A 230 7.83 18.57 23.64
N GLN A 231 6.57 18.65 23.20
CA GLN A 231 5.45 19.00 24.05
C GLN A 231 4.68 17.72 24.38
N ILE A 232 4.74 17.32 25.64
CA ILE A 232 3.97 16.18 26.13
C ILE A 232 2.57 16.68 26.46
N MET A 233 1.59 16.14 25.74
CA MET A 233 0.17 16.48 25.88
C MET A 233 -0.47 15.70 27.03
N GLN A 234 -1.66 16.15 27.44
CA GLN A 234 -2.53 15.34 28.30
C GLN A 234 -3.04 14.12 27.53
N CYS A 235 -3.47 13.07 28.25
CA CYS A 235 -4.18 11.96 27.63
C CYS A 235 -5.45 12.48 26.95
N ASN A 236 -5.79 11.92 25.80
CA ASN A 236 -7.07 12.21 25.18
C ASN A 236 -8.21 11.67 26.04
N ASP A 237 -9.42 12.23 25.86
CA ASP A 237 -10.62 11.82 26.59
C ASP A 237 -11.00 10.34 26.38
N ASP A 238 -10.48 9.70 25.33
CA ASP A 238 -10.68 8.28 25.03
C ASP A 238 -9.55 7.35 25.54
N GLN A 239 -8.55 7.90 26.23
CA GLN A 239 -7.39 7.17 26.76
C GLN A 239 -7.39 7.08 28.30
N ILE A 240 -6.76 6.04 28.83
CA ILE A 240 -6.62 5.82 30.27
C ILE A 240 -5.31 6.43 30.73
N LYS A 241 -5.37 7.32 31.72
CA LYS A 241 -4.19 7.78 32.43
C LYS A 241 -3.73 6.69 33.41
N MET A 242 -2.58 6.10 33.10
CA MET A 242 -1.91 5.09 33.92
C MET A 242 -0.70 5.71 34.61
N THR A 243 -0.18 5.02 35.64
CA THR A 243 1.08 5.37 36.30
C THR A 243 1.97 4.14 36.30
N ASP A 244 3.22 4.29 35.88
CA ASP A 244 4.15 3.17 35.85
C ASP A 244 4.68 2.86 37.26
N LYS A 245 5.50 1.81 37.39
CA LYS A 245 6.06 1.41 38.69
C LYS A 245 6.94 2.48 39.32
N ASP A 246 7.50 3.38 38.50
CA ASP A 246 8.40 4.45 38.92
C ASP A 246 7.63 5.76 39.22
N GLY A 247 6.30 5.76 39.09
CA GLY A 247 5.44 6.91 39.35
C GLY A 247 5.26 7.85 38.15
N SER A 248 5.79 7.52 36.98
CA SER A 248 5.65 8.32 35.77
C SER A 248 4.27 8.10 35.13
N PRO A 249 3.49 9.17 34.87
CA PRO A 249 2.19 9.03 34.24
C PRO A 249 2.33 8.78 32.74
N TYR A 250 1.44 7.97 32.18
CA TYR A 250 1.35 7.71 30.74
C TYR A 250 -0.08 7.40 30.32
N CYS A 251 -0.32 7.39 29.02
CA CYS A 251 -1.63 7.17 28.45
C CYS A 251 -1.64 5.82 27.74
N GLU A 252 -2.69 5.04 27.96
CA GLU A 252 -2.93 3.81 27.21
C GLU A 252 -4.29 3.87 26.53
N ASN A 253 -4.38 3.28 25.35
CA ASN A 253 -5.68 3.01 24.74
C ASN A 253 -6.39 1.91 25.55
N PRO A 254 -7.72 2.02 25.75
CA PRO A 254 -8.47 1.00 26.47
C PRO A 254 -8.35 -0.35 25.77
N ILE A 255 -8.00 -1.38 26.52
CA ILE A 255 -7.88 -2.75 26.02
C ILE A 255 -9.18 -3.48 26.33
N CYS A 256 -9.85 -4.02 25.31
CA CYS A 256 -11.08 -4.78 25.47
C CYS A 256 -10.80 -6.28 25.65
N ARG A 257 -11.85 -7.06 25.96
CA ARG A 257 -11.78 -8.53 25.92
C ARG A 257 -11.40 -9.01 24.52
N ASP A 258 -10.74 -10.16 24.44
CA ASP A 258 -10.29 -10.73 23.16
C ASP A 258 -11.46 -11.11 22.24
N SER A 259 -12.68 -11.23 22.78
CA SER A 259 -13.91 -11.43 22.02
C SER A 259 -14.40 -10.17 21.29
N CYS A 260 -13.89 -8.98 21.65
CA CYS A 260 -14.23 -7.72 21.00
C CYS A 260 -13.37 -7.50 19.74
N PRO A 261 -13.97 -7.43 18.53
CA PRO A 261 -13.26 -7.29 17.26
C PRO A 261 -12.81 -5.84 17.00
N VAL A 262 -11.92 -5.33 17.85
CA VAL A 262 -11.40 -3.96 17.79
C VAL A 262 -10.70 -3.68 16.46
N GLY A 263 -11.05 -2.58 15.81
CA GLY A 263 -10.50 -2.16 14.51
C GLY A 263 -11.19 -2.81 13.30
N ILE A 264 -12.13 -3.74 13.51
CA ILE A 264 -12.89 -4.37 12.42
C ILE A 264 -14.36 -3.94 12.51
N THR A 265 -15.06 -4.35 13.58
CA THR A 265 -16.49 -4.07 13.77
C THR A 265 -16.77 -3.34 15.08
N ALA A 266 -15.74 -3.11 15.90
CA ALA A 266 -15.83 -2.42 17.17
C ALA A 266 -14.65 -1.49 17.41
N LYS A 267 -14.83 -0.55 18.33
CA LYS A 267 -13.77 0.18 19.03
C LYS A 267 -13.88 -0.09 20.53
N CYS A 268 -12.74 -0.08 21.22
CA CYS A 268 -12.75 -0.13 22.67
C CYS A 268 -12.91 1.27 23.24
N VAL A 269 -13.80 1.46 24.21
CA VAL A 269 -14.04 2.77 24.84
C VAL A 269 -14.04 2.66 26.35
N LEU A 270 -13.76 3.79 26.99
CA LEU A 270 -13.77 3.91 28.44
C LEU A 270 -15.17 3.74 29.02
N PRO A 271 -15.29 3.15 30.22
CA PRO A 271 -16.53 3.23 31.00
C PRO A 271 -16.74 4.65 31.55
N SER A 272 -17.98 4.96 31.93
CA SER A 272 -18.40 6.31 32.34
C SER A 272 -17.81 6.84 33.65
N HIS A 273 -17.06 6.02 34.38
CA HIS A 273 -16.46 6.38 35.67
C HIS A 273 -14.93 6.33 35.56
N GLU A 274 -14.23 7.21 36.26
CA GLU A 274 -12.75 7.23 36.26
C GLU A 274 -12.18 5.90 36.76
N ILE A 275 -11.26 5.30 35.99
CA ILE A 275 -10.57 4.06 36.35
C ILE A 275 -9.06 4.29 36.31
N ASN A 276 -8.37 3.83 37.35
CA ASN A 276 -6.90 3.87 37.47
C ASN A 276 -6.22 2.59 36.93
N SER A 277 -6.93 1.77 36.15
CA SER A 277 -6.45 0.46 35.68
C SER A 277 -7.10 0.08 34.35
N ASN A 278 -6.27 -0.29 33.36
CA ASN A 278 -6.71 -0.74 32.04
C ASN A 278 -7.18 -2.20 32.05
N ASN A 279 -8.29 -2.48 32.76
CA ASN A 279 -8.82 -3.83 32.90
C ASN A 279 -9.73 -4.21 31.72
N LYS A 280 -9.34 -5.27 30.97
CA LYS A 280 -10.12 -5.84 29.86
C LYS A 280 -11.59 -6.11 30.16
N LYS A 281 -11.94 -6.38 31.43
CA LYS A 281 -13.32 -6.70 31.83
C LYS A 281 -14.20 -5.46 32.05
N GLN A 282 -13.60 -4.30 32.29
CA GLN A 282 -14.30 -3.05 32.62
C GLN A 282 -14.48 -2.13 31.40
N ASN A 283 -13.57 -2.20 30.44
CA ASN A 283 -13.68 -1.43 29.19
C ASN A 283 -14.84 -1.92 28.33
N ILE A 284 -15.47 -1.00 27.60
CA ILE A 284 -16.69 -1.26 26.84
C ILE A 284 -16.33 -1.53 25.38
N CYS A 285 -16.81 -2.66 24.84
CA CYS A 285 -16.77 -2.95 23.40
C CYS A 285 -17.88 -2.17 22.71
N HIS A 286 -17.54 -1.08 22.01
CA HIS A 286 -18.51 -0.25 21.30
C HIS A 286 -18.53 -0.60 19.82
N CYS A 287 -19.68 -1.06 19.34
CA CYS A 287 -19.83 -1.47 17.94
C CYS A 287 -19.83 -0.27 16.99
N TYR A 288 -19.17 -0.42 15.84
CA TYR A 288 -19.30 0.52 14.75
C TYR A 288 -20.73 0.50 14.19
N SER A 289 -21.13 1.58 13.53
CA SER A 289 -22.42 1.68 12.85
C SER A 289 -22.65 0.48 11.92
N GLY A 290 -23.83 -0.13 12.02
CA GLY A 290 -24.15 -1.35 11.27
C GLY A 290 -23.85 -2.66 11.99
N TRP A 291 -23.27 -2.61 13.20
CA TRP A 291 -23.02 -3.80 14.03
C TRP A 291 -23.66 -3.66 15.42
N LYS A 292 -24.05 -4.79 16.01
CA LYS A 292 -24.62 -4.89 17.35
C LYS A 292 -24.20 -6.21 18.03
N GLY A 293 -24.65 -6.40 19.27
CA GLY A 293 -24.33 -7.55 20.12
C GLY A 293 -23.17 -7.24 21.07
N GLU A 294 -22.99 -8.05 22.12
CA GLU A 294 -21.95 -7.84 23.16
C GLU A 294 -20.53 -7.82 22.57
N ASN A 295 -20.32 -8.56 21.48
CA ASN A 295 -19.05 -8.68 20.78
C ASN A 295 -19.11 -8.08 19.35
N CYS A 296 -20.12 -7.27 19.03
CA CYS A 296 -20.23 -6.59 17.73
C CYS A 296 -20.14 -7.52 16.51
N ASN A 297 -20.62 -8.75 16.66
CA ASN A 297 -20.58 -9.80 15.65
C ASN A 297 -21.90 -9.93 14.87
N GLU A 298 -22.95 -9.23 15.28
CA GLU A 298 -24.24 -9.23 14.59
C GLU A 298 -24.36 -8.00 13.69
N LYS A 299 -24.55 -8.20 12.38
CA LYS A 299 -24.89 -7.09 11.48
C LYS A 299 -26.30 -6.59 11.77
N ILE A 300 -26.47 -5.27 11.85
CA ILE A 300 -27.76 -4.60 11.90
C ILE A 300 -28.31 -4.59 10.47
N PHE A 301 -29.20 -5.53 10.17
CA PHE A 301 -29.94 -5.49 8.92
C PHE A 301 -31.06 -4.45 9.01
N VAL A 302 -31.00 -3.44 8.14
CA VAL A 302 -32.11 -2.51 7.96
C VAL A 302 -33.29 -3.28 7.39
N ASP A 303 -34.41 -3.30 8.12
CA ASP A 303 -35.65 -3.84 7.61
C ASP A 303 -36.26 -2.82 6.64
N PHE A 304 -35.88 -2.92 5.36
CA PHE A 304 -36.37 -2.04 4.30
C PHE A 304 -37.89 -2.08 4.12
N ARG A 305 -38.58 -3.09 4.67
CA ARG A 305 -40.06 -3.14 4.71
C ARG A 305 -40.61 -2.13 5.73
N LYS A 306 -40.00 -2.04 6.92
CA LYS A 306 -40.38 -1.06 7.95
C LYS A 306 -40.06 0.38 7.54
N GLN A 307 -39.02 0.57 6.73
CA GLN A 307 -38.69 1.89 6.16
C GLN A 307 -39.54 2.26 4.93
N GLY A 308 -40.48 1.40 4.50
CA GLY A 308 -41.33 1.68 3.33
C GLY A 308 -40.58 1.78 2.00
N ILE A 309 -39.32 1.30 1.96
CA ILE A 309 -38.46 1.33 0.77
C ILE A 309 -38.85 0.21 -0.19
N ILE A 310 -39.18 -0.96 0.34
CA ILE A 310 -39.85 -2.02 -0.42
C ILE A 310 -41.35 -1.82 -0.24
N LYS A 311 -41.90 -0.77 -0.87
CA LYS A 311 -43.34 -0.72 -1.15
C LYS A 311 -43.57 -1.67 -2.32
N ASP A 312 -44.05 -2.86 -1.97
CA ASP A 312 -44.44 -3.91 -2.91
C ASP A 312 -43.24 -4.53 -3.67
N THR A 313 -43.17 -5.85 -3.77
CA THR A 313 -42.14 -6.60 -4.53
C THR A 313 -42.30 -6.42 -6.05
N GLY A 314 -42.90 -5.31 -6.47
CA GLY A 314 -43.50 -5.18 -7.78
C GLY A 314 -44.57 -6.22 -8.03
N PHE A 315 -45.09 -6.95 -7.03
CA PHE A 315 -46.10 -7.99 -7.27
C PHE A 315 -47.36 -7.36 -7.84
N ASN A 316 -47.86 -6.27 -7.24
CA ASN A 316 -49.01 -5.56 -7.78
C ASN A 316 -48.73 -4.90 -9.14
N ASN A 317 -47.52 -4.37 -9.37
CA ASN A 317 -47.13 -3.79 -10.66
C ASN A 317 -46.97 -4.86 -11.77
N ASN A 318 -46.39 -6.02 -11.44
CA ASN A 318 -46.27 -7.17 -12.34
C ASN A 318 -47.63 -7.83 -12.59
N LEU A 319 -48.50 -7.87 -11.59
CA LEU A 319 -49.89 -8.33 -11.71
C LEU A 319 -50.68 -7.40 -12.64
N LEU A 320 -50.58 -6.08 -12.45
CA LEU A 320 -51.19 -5.09 -13.34
C LEU A 320 -50.65 -5.18 -14.77
N PHE A 321 -49.34 -5.37 -14.95
CA PHE A 321 -48.74 -5.58 -16.26
C PHE A 321 -49.21 -6.90 -16.92
N SER A 322 -49.32 -7.98 -16.14
CA SER A 322 -49.81 -9.29 -16.61
C SER A 322 -51.28 -9.23 -16.99
N ILE A 323 -52.11 -8.53 -16.20
CA ILE A 323 -53.52 -8.27 -16.52
C ILE A 323 -53.63 -7.41 -17.78
N GLY A 324 -52.83 -6.34 -17.88
CA GLY A 324 -52.83 -5.46 -19.06
C GLY A 324 -52.43 -6.17 -20.35
N THR A 325 -51.41 -7.03 -20.29
CA THR A 325 -51.01 -7.87 -21.44
C THR A 325 -52.08 -8.90 -21.79
N MET A 326 -52.71 -9.55 -20.80
CA MET A 326 -53.82 -10.48 -21.03
C MET A 326 -55.02 -9.78 -21.70
N LEU A 327 -55.39 -8.59 -21.24
CA LEU A 327 -56.46 -7.77 -21.84
C LEU A 327 -56.11 -7.31 -23.26
N TYR A 328 -54.84 -6.99 -23.54
CA TYR A 328 -54.38 -6.66 -24.89
C TYR A 328 -54.55 -7.84 -25.86
N PHE A 329 -54.19 -9.05 -25.45
CA PHE A 329 -54.41 -10.25 -26.26
C PHE A 329 -55.89 -10.55 -26.48
N ILE A 330 -56.72 -10.43 -25.43
CA ILE A 330 -58.19 -10.60 -25.56
C ILE A 330 -58.77 -9.59 -26.56
N ARG A 331 -58.31 -8.32 -26.53
CA ARG A 331 -58.74 -7.30 -27.49
C ARG A 331 -58.35 -7.66 -28.93
N ASN A 332 -57.14 -8.15 -29.17
CA ASN A 332 -56.70 -8.53 -30.51
C ASN A 332 -57.49 -9.73 -31.06
N GLU A 333 -57.77 -10.74 -30.24
CA GLU A 333 -58.58 -11.90 -30.64
C GLU A 333 -60.04 -11.51 -30.95
N LEU A 334 -60.65 -10.65 -30.14
CA LEU A 334 -62.01 -10.15 -30.39
C LEU A 334 -62.08 -9.17 -31.58
N GLY A 335 -61.01 -8.41 -31.84
CA GLY A 335 -60.92 -7.55 -33.02
C GLY A 335 -60.87 -8.33 -34.33
N ILE A 336 -60.29 -9.54 -34.32
CA ILE A 336 -60.30 -10.45 -35.46
C ILE A 336 -61.71 -11.02 -35.68
N ALA A 337 -62.47 -11.32 -34.61
CA ALA A 337 -63.83 -11.83 -34.72
C ALA A 337 -64.80 -10.83 -35.40
N ASN A 338 -64.68 -9.53 -35.12
CA ASN A 338 -65.53 -8.50 -35.74
C ASN A 338 -65.23 -8.25 -37.23
N ASN A 339 -64.05 -8.62 -37.72
CA ASN A 339 -63.74 -8.56 -39.15
C ASN A 339 -64.31 -9.76 -39.94
N PHE A 340 -64.70 -10.85 -39.28
CA PHE A 340 -65.28 -12.02 -39.95
C PHE A 340 -66.80 -11.89 -40.20
N GLU A 341 -67.53 -11.06 -39.46
CA GLU A 341 -68.96 -10.83 -39.72
C GLU A 341 -69.21 -9.99 -40.99
N ASN A 342 -68.24 -9.16 -41.41
CA ASN A 342 -68.36 -8.37 -42.65
C ASN A 342 -68.05 -9.16 -43.94
N ILE A 343 -67.64 -10.42 -43.85
CA ILE A 343 -67.31 -11.26 -45.02
C ILE A 343 -68.44 -12.25 -45.36
N LYS A 344 -69.41 -12.47 -44.47
CA LYS A 344 -70.52 -13.44 -44.69
C LYS A 344 -71.75 -12.90 -45.41
N SER A 345 -71.81 -11.62 -45.77
CA SER A 345 -72.99 -11.03 -46.45
C SER A 345 -72.85 -10.82 -47.96
N ASN A 346 -71.69 -11.12 -48.57
CA ASN A 346 -71.49 -10.95 -50.01
C ASN A 346 -71.08 -12.26 -50.69
N ASP A 347 -72.01 -13.22 -50.80
CA ASP A 347 -71.83 -14.35 -51.72
C ASP A 347 -73.16 -14.96 -52.18
N LYS A 348 -73.86 -14.24 -53.07
CA LYS A 348 -74.83 -14.81 -54.02
C LYS A 348 -74.87 -13.95 -55.29
N GLY A 349 -74.35 -14.49 -56.40
CA GLY A 349 -74.74 -14.05 -57.74
C GLY A 349 -73.59 -13.92 -58.74
N LEU A 350 -73.35 -15.00 -59.49
CA LEU A 350 -72.56 -15.05 -60.73
C LEU A 350 -72.96 -13.96 -61.74
N ASP A 351 -71.99 -13.36 -62.45
CA ASP A 351 -71.80 -13.71 -63.86
C ASP A 351 -70.50 -13.21 -64.50
N LYS A 352 -70.11 -13.93 -65.55
CA LYS A 352 -68.87 -13.89 -66.35
C LYS A 352 -68.74 -12.61 -67.21
N ASN A 353 -67.54 -12.02 -67.26
CA ASN A 353 -66.71 -11.91 -68.48
C ASN A 353 -65.60 -10.84 -68.38
N SER A 354 -64.37 -11.31 -68.67
CA SER A 354 -63.37 -10.71 -69.57
C SER A 354 -62.57 -9.43 -69.18
N ILE A 355 -61.26 -9.55 -69.47
CA ILE A 355 -60.26 -8.51 -69.84
C ILE A 355 -59.24 -8.08 -68.74
N LEU A 356 -57.99 -8.50 -68.97
CA LEU A 356 -56.67 -8.01 -68.48
C LEU A 356 -56.46 -6.48 -68.71
N PRO A 357 -55.40 -5.79 -68.23
CA PRO A 357 -54.14 -6.26 -67.59
C PRO A 357 -53.56 -5.38 -66.43
N ASN A 358 -52.39 -5.81 -65.94
CA ASN A 358 -51.29 -5.05 -65.28
C ASN A 358 -51.54 -4.49 -63.86
N SER A 359 -50.62 -4.51 -62.90
CA SER A 359 -49.16 -4.70 -62.85
C SER A 359 -48.74 -4.91 -61.39
N ASP A 360 -47.65 -5.67 -61.16
CA ASP A 360 -46.53 -5.41 -60.23
C ASP A 360 -46.82 -5.03 -58.75
N THR A 361 -46.18 -5.51 -57.68
CA THR A 361 -44.93 -6.27 -57.45
C THR A 361 -44.78 -6.47 -55.93
N TYR A 362 -43.80 -7.31 -55.53
CA TYR A 362 -43.00 -7.29 -54.29
C TYR A 362 -43.37 -8.15 -53.05
N ASN A 363 -42.65 -9.28 -53.00
CA ASN A 363 -41.83 -9.86 -51.92
C ASN A 363 -42.41 -10.11 -50.52
N ASN A 364 -42.72 -11.38 -50.28
CA ASN A 364 -42.45 -12.08 -49.03
C ASN A 364 -41.20 -12.96 -49.23
N ASN A 365 -40.20 -12.84 -48.36
CA ASN A 365 -39.21 -13.90 -48.16
C ASN A 365 -39.00 -14.12 -46.65
N ASN A 366 -39.54 -15.24 -46.18
CA ASN A 366 -39.24 -15.86 -44.90
C ASN A 366 -37.83 -16.46 -44.93
N ILE A 367 -37.06 -16.22 -43.88
CA ILE A 367 -35.72 -16.79 -43.69
C ILE A 367 -35.85 -18.18 -43.07
N ILE A 368 -35.30 -19.18 -43.77
CA ILE A 368 -35.05 -20.55 -43.28
C ILE A 368 -33.59 -20.61 -42.84
N ILE A 369 -33.34 -21.03 -41.59
CA ILE A 369 -31.98 -21.28 -41.07
C ILE A 369 -31.71 -22.79 -41.17
N ILE A 370 -30.68 -23.14 -41.96
CA ILE A 370 -30.08 -24.49 -41.97
C ILE A 370 -28.75 -24.41 -41.22
N ILE A 371 -28.57 -25.29 -40.23
CA ILE A 371 -27.31 -25.48 -39.51
C ILE A 371 -26.56 -26.65 -40.16
N SER A 372 -25.34 -26.40 -40.63
CA SER A 372 -24.39 -27.45 -41.00
C SER A 372 -23.12 -27.35 -40.14
N ASN A 373 -22.81 -28.46 -39.47
CA ASN A 373 -21.54 -28.69 -38.77
C ASN A 373 -20.43 -28.98 -39.78
N VAL A 374 -19.26 -28.37 -39.58
CA VAL A 374 -18.01 -28.79 -40.24
C VAL A 374 -16.92 -28.90 -39.18
N ASN A 375 -16.43 -30.12 -38.98
CA ASN A 375 -15.11 -30.39 -38.39
C ASN A 375 -14.08 -30.32 -39.51
N GLY A 376 -12.97 -29.63 -39.26
CA GLY A 376 -11.81 -29.62 -40.16
C GLY A 376 -10.52 -29.42 -39.37
N ASN A 377 -9.74 -30.50 -39.24
CA ASN A 377 -8.31 -30.44 -38.96
C ASN A 377 -7.60 -29.81 -40.17
N GLY A 378 -6.62 -28.96 -39.90
CA GLY A 378 -5.67 -28.47 -40.89
C GLY A 378 -4.34 -28.16 -40.22
N ASN A 379 -3.35 -29.01 -40.50
CA ASN A 379 -1.93 -28.65 -40.41
C ASN A 379 -1.66 -27.54 -41.41
N ASP A 380 -0.77 -26.60 -41.07
CA ASP A 380 0.11 -25.98 -42.05
C ASP A 380 1.46 -25.67 -41.41
N ASN A 381 2.50 -26.20 -42.06
CA ASN A 381 3.87 -25.72 -41.98
C ASN A 381 3.94 -24.44 -42.81
N ASP A 382 4.74 -23.46 -42.39
CA ASP A 382 5.58 -22.73 -43.32
C ASP A 382 6.84 -22.19 -42.63
N ASN A 383 7.96 -22.42 -43.31
CA ASN A 383 9.28 -21.90 -43.05
C ASN A 383 9.36 -20.42 -43.45
N GLU A 384 10.15 -19.62 -42.73
CA GLU A 384 11.05 -18.65 -43.38
C GLU A 384 12.21 -18.22 -42.48
N ASN A 385 13.29 -17.80 -43.14
CA ASN A 385 14.68 -17.86 -42.73
C ASN A 385 15.20 -16.61 -41.98
N GLY A 386 16.30 -16.83 -41.23
CA GLY A 386 17.41 -15.88 -41.01
C GLY A 386 17.23 -14.91 -39.83
N SER A 387 18.20 -14.65 -38.96
CA SER A 387 19.62 -14.98 -38.92
C SER A 387 20.18 -14.80 -37.48
N SER A 388 21.26 -15.54 -37.23
CA SER A 388 22.08 -15.75 -36.01
C SER A 388 22.50 -14.49 -35.21
N SER A 389 22.71 -14.57 -33.89
CA SER A 389 24.00 -15.01 -33.32
C SER A 389 24.03 -15.27 -31.79
N TYR A 390 24.67 -16.40 -31.44
CA TYR A 390 25.52 -16.76 -30.29
C TYR A 390 25.03 -16.64 -28.84
N TYR A 391 24.80 -17.78 -28.17
CA TYR A 391 25.75 -18.40 -27.21
C TYR A 391 25.34 -19.87 -26.96
N ASN A 392 26.29 -20.79 -27.21
CA ASN A 392 26.20 -22.22 -26.89
C ASN A 392 26.83 -22.46 -25.51
N ALA A 393 26.13 -23.15 -24.62
CA ALA A 393 26.72 -23.83 -23.47
C ALA A 393 26.17 -25.26 -23.38
N ASN A 394 27.04 -26.20 -23.76
CA ASN A 394 26.92 -27.63 -23.51
C ASN A 394 26.76 -27.92 -22.01
N THR A 395 25.82 -28.78 -21.65
CA THR A 395 26.05 -29.78 -20.59
C THR A 395 25.36 -31.08 -20.96
N ASN A 396 26.18 -32.09 -21.22
CA ASN A 396 25.82 -33.49 -21.26
C ASN A 396 26.74 -34.21 -20.26
N ASN A 397 26.19 -35.24 -19.62
CA ASN A 397 26.85 -36.31 -18.87
C ASN A 397 27.41 -35.95 -17.48
N ASN A 398 26.83 -36.52 -16.42
CA ASN A 398 27.23 -37.86 -15.95
C ASN A 398 26.51 -38.23 -14.64
N CYS A 399 26.02 -39.47 -14.63
CA CYS A 399 25.56 -40.16 -13.44
C CYS A 399 26.74 -40.37 -12.47
N ILE A 400 26.58 -39.93 -11.23
CA ILE A 400 27.48 -40.28 -10.13
C ILE A 400 26.79 -41.35 -9.29
N ASN A 401 27.38 -42.55 -9.33
CA ASN A 401 27.22 -43.60 -8.34
C ASN A 401 27.78 -43.10 -7.00
N ILE A 402 26.95 -43.06 -5.96
CA ILE A 402 27.42 -43.12 -4.57
C ILE A 402 26.87 -44.39 -3.96
N LYS A 403 27.78 -45.35 -3.76
CA LYS A 403 27.60 -46.49 -2.87
C LYS A 403 27.54 -45.95 -1.45
N ASN A 404 26.44 -46.17 -0.76
CA ASN A 404 26.38 -46.14 0.69
C ASN A 404 26.30 -47.58 1.19
N GLU A 405 27.41 -48.06 1.75
CA GLU A 405 27.41 -49.11 2.77
C GLU A 405 26.85 -48.51 4.06
N LYS A 406 25.83 -49.13 4.64
CA LYS A 406 25.78 -49.41 6.08
C LYS A 406 24.67 -50.40 6.40
N ASP A 407 25.08 -51.37 7.20
CA ASP A 407 24.38 -52.60 7.51
C ASP A 407 23.10 -52.44 8.33
N ASN A 408 22.13 -53.25 7.94
CA ASN A 408 21.25 -54.09 8.76
C ASN A 408 21.34 -53.93 10.30
N LYS A 409 20.21 -53.55 10.90
CA LYS A 409 19.74 -54.15 12.16
C LYS A 409 18.21 -53.97 12.32
N GLY A 410 17.50 -55.10 12.41
CA GLY A 410 16.19 -55.22 13.08
C GLY A 410 14.96 -55.32 12.18
N ILE A 411 14.59 -56.55 11.83
CA ILE A 411 13.21 -56.96 11.44
C ILE A 411 12.62 -57.75 12.62
N GLU A 412 11.28 -57.80 12.66
CA GLU A 412 10.33 -58.54 13.52
C GLU A 412 9.71 -57.64 14.63
N ASP A 413 8.40 -57.36 14.73
CA ASP A 413 7.20 -58.06 14.24
C ASP A 413 5.97 -57.11 14.16
N LYS A 414 5.08 -57.35 13.17
CA LYS A 414 3.65 -57.69 13.31
C LYS A 414 2.85 -57.39 12.04
N ILE A 415 2.50 -58.48 11.36
CA ILE A 415 1.58 -58.62 10.25
C ILE A 415 0.15 -58.90 10.79
N LYS A 416 -0.86 -58.49 10.01
CA LYS A 416 -2.29 -58.88 9.97
C LYS A 416 -3.24 -58.22 10.96
N GLU A 417 -4.15 -57.39 10.42
CA GLU A 417 -5.46 -57.90 10.00
C GLU A 417 -6.04 -57.07 8.84
N SER A 418 -6.82 -57.76 8.01
CA SER A 418 -7.37 -57.33 6.72
C SER A 418 -8.80 -57.87 6.63
N LYS A 419 -9.61 -57.23 5.75
CA LYS A 419 -10.88 -57.69 5.15
C LYS A 419 -12.16 -57.22 5.88
N ILE A 420 -13.28 -56.84 5.25
CA ILE A 420 -13.76 -56.81 3.84
C ILE A 420 -15.18 -56.17 3.83
N LEU A 421 -15.58 -55.59 2.69
CA LEU A 421 -16.95 -55.27 2.18
C LEU A 421 -17.80 -54.24 2.99
N GLU A 422 -18.58 -53.33 2.40
CA GLU A 422 -19.50 -53.54 1.29
C GLU A 422 -19.92 -52.20 0.63
N THR A 423 -20.15 -52.29 -0.68
CA THR A 423 -20.61 -51.25 -1.61
C THR A 423 -22.12 -50.99 -1.46
N SER A 424 -22.55 -49.72 -1.50
CA SER A 424 -23.91 -49.40 -1.94
C SER A 424 -23.99 -48.05 -2.66
N ASN A 425 -24.48 -48.12 -3.90
CA ASN A 425 -24.73 -47.05 -4.84
C ASN A 425 -25.68 -45.97 -4.31
N LYS A 426 -25.34 -44.69 -4.51
CA LYS A 426 -26.33 -43.61 -4.65
C LYS A 426 -25.90 -42.64 -5.74
N THR A 427 -26.60 -42.78 -6.87
CA THR A 427 -26.62 -41.88 -8.02
C THR A 427 -27.03 -40.47 -7.61
N LEU A 428 -26.15 -39.49 -7.84
CA LEU A 428 -26.42 -38.07 -7.65
C LEU A 428 -26.93 -37.46 -8.96
N PHE A 429 -28.22 -37.18 -9.05
CA PHE A 429 -28.79 -36.30 -10.08
C PHE A 429 -28.37 -34.86 -9.77
N SER A 430 -27.44 -34.28 -10.55
CA SER A 430 -27.23 -32.83 -10.56
C SER A 430 -28.08 -32.19 -11.66
N GLN A 431 -29.23 -31.63 -11.29
CA GLN A 431 -29.95 -30.69 -12.15
C GLN A 431 -29.15 -29.38 -12.20
N LYS A 432 -28.55 -29.08 -13.36
CA LYS A 432 -28.04 -27.74 -13.68
C LYS A 432 -29.24 -26.81 -13.86
N SER A 433 -29.49 -25.93 -12.91
CA SER A 433 -30.41 -24.81 -13.09
C SER A 433 -29.74 -23.75 -13.97
N SER A 434 -30.36 -23.46 -15.11
CA SER A 434 -29.98 -22.42 -16.05
C SER A 434 -30.09 -21.04 -15.38
N GLN A 435 -28.97 -20.35 -15.21
CA GLN A 435 -28.93 -18.96 -14.76
C GLN A 435 -29.25 -18.05 -15.95
N SER A 436 -30.31 -17.23 -15.83
CA SER A 436 -30.61 -16.17 -16.78
C SER A 436 -29.92 -14.87 -16.36
N PHE A 437 -29.09 -14.31 -17.23
CA PHE A 437 -28.53 -12.96 -17.07
C PHE A 437 -29.46 -11.95 -17.73
N ILE A 438 -29.86 -10.90 -17.00
CA ILE A 438 -30.56 -9.75 -17.60
C ILE A 438 -29.50 -8.70 -17.93
N TYR A 439 -29.38 -8.37 -19.22
CA TYR A 439 -28.46 -7.35 -19.70
C TYR A 439 -29.14 -5.99 -19.74
N PHE A 440 -28.55 -5.00 -19.10
CA PHE A 440 -28.83 -3.59 -19.40
C PHE A 440 -27.64 -3.02 -20.18
N ASN A 441 -27.78 -2.90 -21.49
CA ASN A 441 -26.84 -2.18 -22.34
C ASN A 441 -27.61 -1.36 -23.37
N LYS A 442 -28.02 -0.15 -22.98
CA LYS A 442 -28.32 0.94 -23.92
C LYS A 442 -28.40 2.31 -23.23
N PHE A 443 -27.29 2.75 -22.65
CA PHE A 443 -27.09 4.19 -22.42
C PHE A 443 -25.86 4.62 -23.21
N LYS A 444 -26.02 5.58 -24.12
CA LYS A 444 -24.90 6.18 -24.85
C LYS A 444 -24.04 6.99 -23.86
N PRO A 445 -22.70 7.02 -24.01
CA PRO A 445 -21.79 7.79 -23.14
C PRO A 445 -22.13 9.28 -23.04
N GLU A 446 -22.79 9.84 -24.06
CA GLU A 446 -23.19 11.24 -24.18
C GLU A 446 -24.20 11.71 -23.11
N TYR A 447 -24.90 10.80 -22.40
CA TYR A 447 -25.90 11.17 -21.38
C TYR A 447 -25.35 11.36 -19.96
N ILE A 448 -24.08 11.00 -19.72
CA ILE A 448 -23.46 11.01 -18.37
C ILE A 448 -22.70 12.32 -18.09
N SER A 449 -22.41 13.12 -19.13
CA SER A 449 -21.65 14.37 -19.00
C SER A 449 -22.39 15.51 -18.28
N ASN A 450 -23.68 15.35 -17.97
CA ASN A 450 -24.52 16.45 -17.48
C ASN A 450 -24.91 16.35 -15.98
N ILE A 451 -24.35 15.41 -15.21
CA ILE A 451 -24.57 15.35 -13.77
C ILE A 451 -23.59 16.32 -13.08
N ASN A 452 -24.06 17.51 -12.71
CA ASN A 452 -23.30 18.45 -11.89
C ASN A 452 -23.30 17.99 -10.43
N ILE A 453 -22.22 17.33 -10.00
CA ILE A 453 -21.97 17.02 -8.60
C ILE A 453 -21.14 18.17 -8.01
N THR A 454 -21.78 19.10 -7.32
CA THR A 454 -21.07 20.17 -6.62
C THR A 454 -20.42 19.63 -5.33
N ASN A 455 -19.21 20.12 -5.03
CA ASN A 455 -18.37 19.83 -3.84
C ASN A 455 -17.46 18.58 -3.85
N LEU A 456 -16.98 18.14 -5.01
CA LEU A 456 -15.92 17.12 -5.06
C LEU A 456 -14.56 17.75 -5.38
N SER A 457 -13.49 17.26 -4.74
CA SER A 457 -12.13 17.59 -5.15
C SER A 457 -11.83 16.99 -6.54
N PRO A 458 -10.92 17.58 -7.33
CA PRO A 458 -10.56 17.06 -8.67
C PRO A 458 -10.14 15.58 -8.66
N GLU A 459 -9.54 15.11 -7.56
CA GLU A 459 -9.15 13.71 -7.38
C GLU A 459 -10.37 12.79 -7.17
N GLN A 460 -11.38 13.26 -6.43
CA GLN A 460 -12.64 12.54 -6.23
C GLN A 460 -13.46 12.48 -7.52
N GLU A 461 -13.49 13.58 -8.29
CA GLU A 461 -14.17 13.64 -9.58
C GLU A 461 -13.54 12.66 -10.59
N HIS A 462 -12.21 12.62 -10.67
CA HIS A 462 -11.48 11.66 -11.52
C HIS A 462 -11.74 10.21 -11.09
N LYS A 463 -11.72 9.91 -9.78
CA LYS A 463 -12.06 8.57 -9.26
C LYS A 463 -13.50 8.17 -9.59
N ILE A 464 -14.47 9.09 -9.47
CA ILE A 464 -15.87 8.83 -9.81
C ILE A 464 -16.06 8.59 -11.31
N LYS A 465 -15.39 9.36 -12.18
CA LYS A 465 -15.41 9.13 -13.64
C LYS A 465 -14.81 7.78 -14.04
N GLU A 466 -13.76 7.31 -13.35
CA GLU A 466 -13.21 5.96 -13.52
C GLU A 466 -14.15 4.87 -12.98
N ILE A 467 -14.90 5.15 -11.91
CA ILE A 467 -15.89 4.24 -11.30
C ILE A 467 -17.15 4.08 -12.18
N LEU A 468 -17.57 5.12 -12.91
CA LEU A 468 -18.71 5.03 -13.84
C LEU A 468 -18.41 4.13 -15.06
N LYS A 469 -17.15 3.73 -15.27
CA LYS A 469 -16.77 2.70 -16.25
C LYS A 469 -16.96 1.27 -15.74
N LEU A 470 -17.34 1.08 -14.47
CA LEU A 470 -17.57 -0.24 -13.88
C LEU A 470 -18.87 -0.83 -14.40
N LYS A 471 -18.84 -2.13 -14.74
CA LYS A 471 -20.05 -2.89 -15.06
C LYS A 471 -20.61 -3.45 -13.76
N ILE A 472 -21.86 -3.10 -13.47
CA ILE A 472 -22.61 -3.62 -12.33
C ILE A 472 -23.65 -4.61 -12.85
N TYR A 473 -23.58 -5.85 -12.35
CA TYR A 473 -24.53 -6.89 -12.71
C TYR A 473 -25.52 -7.10 -11.56
N MET A 474 -26.81 -7.14 -11.90
CA MET A 474 -27.86 -7.53 -10.96
C MET A 474 -28.10 -9.04 -11.04
N ARG A 475 -27.80 -9.76 -9.95
CA ARG A 475 -28.04 -11.20 -9.88
C ARG A 475 -29.34 -11.46 -9.13
N ASN A 476 -30.30 -12.14 -9.76
CA ASN A 476 -31.52 -12.57 -9.09
C ASN A 476 -31.26 -13.92 -8.42
N ILE A 477 -30.95 -13.91 -7.12
CA ILE A 477 -30.73 -15.11 -6.33
C ILE A 477 -31.93 -15.29 -5.40
N ARG A 478 -32.67 -16.39 -5.56
CA ARG A 478 -33.76 -16.73 -4.64
C ARG A 478 -33.15 -17.12 -3.29
N ASN A 479 -33.69 -16.53 -2.21
CA ASN A 479 -33.47 -16.90 -0.79
C ASN A 479 -32.22 -16.40 -0.05
N GLU A 480 -31.48 -15.39 -0.53
CA GLU A 480 -30.26 -14.90 0.17
C GLU A 480 -30.44 -13.60 1.00
N GLY A 481 -31.67 -13.15 1.27
CA GLY A 481 -31.94 -12.01 2.17
C GLY A 481 -31.48 -10.64 1.64
N ASN A 482 -31.29 -9.66 2.53
CA ASN A 482 -31.03 -8.24 2.21
C ASN A 482 -29.53 -7.91 2.01
N ASN A 483 -28.68 -8.87 1.64
CA ASN A 483 -27.26 -8.59 1.44
C ASN A 483 -27.01 -7.96 0.06
N ASN A 484 -26.68 -6.66 0.04
CA ASN A 484 -26.44 -5.91 -1.20
C ASN A 484 -25.34 -6.53 -2.09
N TYR A 485 -24.31 -7.15 -1.50
CA TYR A 485 -23.22 -7.78 -2.24
C TYR A 485 -23.68 -8.96 -3.13
N ASN A 486 -24.82 -9.55 -2.82
CA ASN A 486 -25.38 -10.66 -3.60
C ASN A 486 -26.15 -10.14 -4.83
N TYR A 487 -26.60 -8.89 -4.79
CA TYR A 487 -27.32 -8.24 -5.87
C TYR A 487 -26.43 -7.39 -6.76
N PHE A 488 -25.28 -6.92 -6.28
CA PHE A 488 -24.40 -6.03 -7.03
C PHE A 488 -23.01 -6.66 -7.21
N GLN A 489 -22.72 -7.15 -8.43
CA GLN A 489 -21.36 -7.56 -8.78
C GLN A 489 -20.60 -6.39 -9.42
N ILE A 490 -19.61 -5.86 -8.72
CA ILE A 490 -18.72 -4.81 -9.24
C ILE A 490 -17.53 -5.47 -9.92
N VAL A 491 -17.37 -5.26 -11.23
CA VAL A 491 -16.21 -5.74 -11.99
C VAL A 491 -15.29 -4.57 -12.31
N THR A 492 -14.11 -4.53 -11.68
CA THR A 492 -13.07 -3.54 -11.99
C THR A 492 -12.15 -4.04 -13.09
N ASN A 493 -12.04 -3.31 -14.20
CA ASN A 493 -11.20 -3.68 -15.33
C ASN A 493 -9.77 -3.10 -15.22
N LYS A 494 -9.11 -3.17 -14.06
CA LYS A 494 -7.69 -2.79 -13.97
C LYS A 494 -6.81 -3.98 -14.37
N LYS A 495 -5.79 -3.74 -15.20
CA LYS A 495 -4.81 -4.77 -15.58
C LYS A 495 -4.00 -5.14 -14.36
N CYS A 496 -4.15 -6.37 -13.91
CA CYS A 496 -3.39 -6.96 -12.82
C CYS A 496 -1.87 -6.86 -13.10
N ILE A 497 -1.09 -6.22 -12.22
CA ILE A 497 0.35 -6.02 -12.44
C ILE A 497 1.10 -7.35 -12.46
N ILE A 498 0.71 -8.26 -11.55
CA ILE A 498 1.33 -9.58 -11.38
C ILE A 498 1.07 -10.48 -12.60
N HIS A 499 -0.20 -10.59 -13.02
CA HIS A 499 -0.60 -11.52 -14.08
C HIS A 499 -0.76 -10.87 -15.46
N LYS A 500 -0.50 -9.57 -15.58
CA LYS A 500 -0.73 -8.75 -16.78
C LYS A 500 -2.10 -9.00 -17.45
N SER A 501 -3.12 -9.34 -16.66
CA SER A 501 -4.44 -9.79 -17.13
C SER A 501 -5.57 -8.96 -16.53
N TYR A 502 -6.61 -8.68 -17.32
CA TYR A 502 -7.84 -8.01 -16.88
C TYR A 502 -8.86 -8.96 -16.23
N LYS A 503 -8.55 -10.26 -16.18
CA LYS A 503 -9.42 -11.32 -15.63
C LYS A 503 -8.86 -11.99 -14.37
N CYS A 504 -7.69 -11.54 -13.89
CA CYS A 504 -7.06 -12.07 -12.67
C CYS A 504 -7.84 -11.59 -11.43
N ARG A 505 -7.93 -12.39 -10.36
CA ARG A 505 -8.59 -12.04 -9.08
C ARG A 505 -7.66 -11.40 -8.04
N CYS A 506 -6.47 -10.95 -8.43
CA CYS A 506 -5.46 -10.49 -7.48
C CYS A 506 -5.65 -9.00 -7.17
N ASN A 507 -5.76 -8.68 -5.87
CA ASN A 507 -5.90 -7.35 -5.28
C ASN A 507 -7.05 -6.49 -5.83
N LEU A 508 -8.26 -6.82 -5.38
CA LEU A 508 -9.40 -5.91 -5.36
C LEU A 508 -9.53 -5.29 -3.96
N ASN A 509 -8.51 -4.60 -3.47
CA ASN A 509 -8.64 -3.77 -2.25
C ASN A 509 -9.30 -2.45 -2.63
N LEU A 510 -10.56 -2.51 -3.07
CA LEU A 510 -11.44 -1.36 -2.98
C LEU A 510 -11.83 -1.21 -1.51
N ASP A 511 -11.71 0.00 -0.98
CA ASP A 511 -12.21 0.34 0.35
C ASP A 511 -13.69 -0.08 0.45
N GLU A 512 -14.04 -0.88 1.46
CA GLU A 512 -15.41 -1.36 1.68
C GLU A 512 -16.39 -0.18 1.81
N ASN A 513 -15.97 0.93 2.42
CA ASN A 513 -16.79 2.15 2.51
C ASN A 513 -17.11 2.73 1.13
N LEU A 514 -16.16 2.68 0.20
CA LEU A 514 -16.36 3.16 -1.16
C LEU A 514 -17.34 2.27 -1.93
N ILE A 515 -17.25 0.95 -1.74
CA ILE A 515 -18.20 0.00 -2.35
C ILE A 515 -19.62 0.24 -1.83
N GLU A 516 -19.79 0.45 -0.53
CA GLU A 516 -21.10 0.78 0.04
C GLU A 516 -21.67 2.10 -0.51
N GLN A 517 -20.84 3.14 -0.66
CA GLN A 517 -21.26 4.40 -1.27
C GLN A 517 -21.73 4.23 -2.72
N ILE A 518 -21.02 3.42 -3.52
CA ILE A 518 -21.38 3.13 -4.91
C ILE A 518 -22.72 2.39 -4.98
N ILE A 519 -22.88 1.34 -4.16
CA ILE A 519 -24.12 0.58 -4.06
C ILE A 519 -25.28 1.50 -3.66
N HIS A 520 -25.07 2.38 -2.68
CA HIS A 520 -26.08 3.34 -2.23
C HIS A 520 -26.52 4.29 -3.34
N HIS A 521 -25.58 4.86 -4.11
CA HIS A 521 -25.90 5.71 -5.25
C HIS A 521 -26.68 4.96 -6.34
N TYR A 522 -26.31 3.70 -6.62
CA TYR A 522 -27.05 2.86 -7.56
C TYR A 522 -28.48 2.55 -7.10
N ILE A 523 -28.68 2.33 -5.79
CA ILE A 523 -30.02 2.15 -5.22
C ILE A 523 -30.85 3.43 -5.36
N LEU A 524 -30.26 4.60 -5.11
CA LEU A 524 -30.93 5.89 -5.32
C LEU A 524 -31.32 6.10 -6.79
N LEU A 525 -30.40 5.82 -7.72
CA LEU A 525 -30.66 5.89 -9.15
C LEU A 525 -31.76 4.91 -9.56
N TYR A 526 -31.73 3.67 -9.06
CA TYR A 526 -32.78 2.69 -9.33
C TYR A 526 -34.15 3.15 -8.83
N LYS A 527 -34.24 3.62 -7.58
CA LYS A 527 -35.49 4.18 -6.99
C LYS A 527 -36.04 5.33 -7.83
N TYR A 528 -35.14 6.16 -8.33
CA TYR A 528 -35.48 7.29 -9.17
C TYR A 528 -35.99 6.81 -10.55
N SER A 529 -35.27 5.90 -11.20
CA SER A 529 -35.63 5.34 -12.51
C SER A 529 -36.91 4.49 -12.45
N SER A 530 -37.18 3.80 -11.35
CA SER A 530 -38.35 2.93 -11.18
C SER A 530 -39.67 3.69 -10.95
N LYS A 531 -39.64 5.00 -10.69
CA LYS A 531 -40.85 5.82 -10.63
C LYS A 531 -41.35 6.10 -12.05
N LEU A 532 -42.39 5.41 -12.49
CA LEU A 532 -43.01 5.62 -13.81
C LEU A 532 -44.03 6.77 -13.81
N PHE A 533 -44.60 7.06 -12.65
CA PHE A 533 -45.62 8.07 -12.47
C PHE A 533 -45.28 8.97 -11.28
N MET A 534 -45.56 10.26 -11.42
CA MET A 534 -45.55 11.21 -10.31
C MET A 534 -46.99 11.63 -10.04
N VAL A 535 -47.37 11.72 -8.77
CA VAL A 535 -48.65 12.34 -8.39
C VAL A 535 -48.32 13.67 -7.76
N ASP A 536 -48.67 14.75 -8.45
CA ASP A 536 -48.50 16.11 -7.97
C ASP A 536 -49.83 16.85 -8.08
N ASN A 537 -50.28 17.46 -6.96
CA ASN A 537 -51.58 18.13 -6.85
C ASN A 537 -52.78 17.31 -7.34
N GLY A 538 -52.80 16.01 -7.06
CA GLY A 538 -53.87 15.09 -7.46
C GLY A 538 -53.88 14.71 -8.95
N LYS A 539 -52.92 15.21 -9.75
CA LYS A 539 -52.73 14.80 -11.15
C LYS A 539 -51.62 13.76 -11.25
N ILE A 540 -51.91 12.65 -11.94
CA ILE A 540 -50.95 11.60 -12.25
C ILE A 540 -50.26 11.97 -13.57
N SER A 541 -48.96 12.21 -13.55
CA SER A 541 -48.16 12.47 -14.74
C SER A 541 -47.21 11.31 -15.02
N TYR A 542 -47.16 10.86 -16.27
CA TYR A 542 -46.18 9.87 -16.72
C TYR A 542 -44.81 10.53 -16.86
N LEU A 543 -43.82 9.99 -16.16
CA LEU A 543 -42.45 10.48 -16.23
C LEU A 543 -41.70 9.74 -17.33
N ASN A 544 -41.66 10.34 -18.52
CA ASN A 544 -40.72 9.91 -19.55
C ASN A 544 -39.27 10.23 -19.11
N ILE A 545 -38.27 9.67 -19.81
CA ILE A 545 -36.86 9.83 -19.46
C ILE A 545 -36.42 11.30 -19.50
N GLU A 546 -36.97 12.10 -20.42
CA GLU A 546 -36.63 13.52 -20.57
C GLU A 546 -37.15 14.37 -19.39
N ASN A 547 -38.39 14.13 -18.96
CA ASN A 547 -39.02 14.75 -17.78
C ASN A 547 -38.35 14.32 -16.47
N LYS A 548 -37.72 13.14 -16.45
CA LYS A 548 -36.86 12.74 -15.33
C LYS A 548 -35.63 13.65 -15.31
N LEU A 549 -34.86 13.67 -16.39
CA LEU A 549 -33.61 14.44 -16.46
C LEU A 549 -33.81 15.94 -16.19
N SER A 550 -34.92 16.54 -16.60
CA SER A 550 -35.23 17.95 -16.32
C SER A 550 -35.47 18.28 -14.84
N ASN A 551 -35.80 17.28 -14.00
CA ASN A 551 -36.02 17.42 -12.56
C ASN A 551 -34.77 17.13 -11.71
N ILE A 552 -33.63 16.82 -12.34
CA ILE A 552 -32.34 16.55 -11.65
C ILE A 552 -31.47 17.83 -11.56
N ASN A 553 -31.75 18.82 -12.40
CA ASN A 553 -31.21 20.18 -12.26
C ASN A 553 -32.05 20.98 -11.26
#